data_AF-A0A2M7X634-F1
#
_entry.id   AF-A0A2M7X634-F1
#
_cell.length_a   1.000
_cell.length_b   1.000
_cell.length_c   1.000
_cell.angle_alpha   90.00
_cell.angle_beta   90.00
_cell.angle_gamma   90.00
#
_symmetry.space_group_name_H-M   'P 1'
#
loop_
_entity.id
_entity.type
_entity.pdbx_description
1 polymer ?
#
loop_
_entity_poly.entity_id
_entity_poly.type
_entity_poly.pdbx_seq_one_letter_code
_entity_poly.pdbx_strand_id
1 'polypeptide(L)'
;MPRHGLFALLALAGLLITTADAALPRSIGDVSHVNKSIQIEDAGRAGELETVNGSIQVGNAASIESADTVNGAIRLGDGSHARALETINGSITLGARAQIENGIETVNGSLNLGDDAEVLGSAENVNGSIVLKPRAHVGGTSRRRAEITCADCAGLSFACK
;
A
#
# COMPACT_ATOMS: atom_id res chain seq x y z
N MET A 1 -31.21 15.40 5.59
CA MET A 1 -30.40 14.35 4.93
C MET A 1 -29.08 14.97 4.50
N PRO A 2 -27.98 14.88 5.28
CA PRO A 2 -26.68 15.33 4.82
C PRO A 2 -25.82 14.16 4.32
N ARG A 3 -25.11 14.47 3.24
CA ARG A 3 -24.28 13.60 2.40
C ARG A 3 -22.94 13.36 3.11
N HIS A 4 -22.57 12.10 3.32
CA HIS A 4 -21.28 11.73 3.90
C HIS A 4 -20.22 11.65 2.79
N GLY A 5 -19.78 12.81 2.31
CA GLY A 5 -18.47 12.94 1.66
C GLY A 5 -17.45 13.26 2.75
N LEU A 6 -16.98 12.22 3.44
CA LEU A 6 -16.02 12.38 4.53
C LEU A 6 -14.62 12.34 3.93
N PHE A 7 -14.10 13.53 3.65
CA PHE A 7 -12.67 13.81 3.50
C PHE A 7 -11.93 13.26 4.74
N ALA A 8 -11.18 12.16 4.60
CA ALA A 8 -10.20 11.75 5.59
C ALA A 8 -8.94 12.59 5.37
N LEU A 9 -8.97 13.80 5.93
CA LEU A 9 -7.78 14.57 6.22
C LEU A 9 -6.87 13.75 7.15
N LEU A 10 -5.60 13.61 6.76
CA LEU A 10 -4.42 13.68 7.63
C LEU A 10 -4.58 13.10 9.04
N ALA A 11 -4.22 11.83 9.20
CA ALA A 11 -3.83 11.27 10.49
C ALA A 11 -2.36 10.84 10.44
N LEU A 12 -1.44 11.77 10.12
CA LEU A 12 -0.05 11.61 10.55
C LEU A 12 0.00 11.92 12.05
N ALA A 13 -0.45 10.95 12.84
CA ALA A 13 -0.43 11.01 14.30
C ALA A 13 1.04 11.02 14.75
N GLY A 14 1.49 12.15 15.26
CA GLY A 14 2.79 12.27 15.90
C GLY A 14 2.85 11.48 17.19
N LEU A 15 3.98 10.83 17.46
CA LEU A 15 4.42 10.55 18.82
C LEU A 15 5.94 10.39 18.90
N LEU A 16 6.63 11.49 19.20
CA LEU A 16 7.98 11.45 19.76
C LEU A 16 7.83 11.51 21.29
N ILE A 17 7.79 10.37 21.96
CA ILE A 17 7.94 10.29 23.43
C ILE A 17 9.11 9.36 23.71
N THR A 18 10.25 9.96 24.09
CA THR A 18 11.38 9.24 24.67
C THR A 18 11.28 9.31 26.18
N THR A 19 10.73 8.28 26.84
CA THR A 19 10.90 8.07 28.28
C THR A 19 11.08 6.58 28.60
N ALA A 20 12.04 6.32 29.48
CA ALA A 20 12.72 5.04 29.73
C ALA A 20 11.89 3.93 30.42
N ASP A 21 12.37 2.69 30.16
CA ASP A 21 12.41 1.45 30.96
C ASP A 21 11.29 1.12 31.98
N ALA A 22 10.54 0.04 31.73
CA ALA A 22 10.09 -0.94 32.74
C ALA A 22 9.45 -2.17 32.06
N ALA A 23 9.98 -3.37 32.32
CA ALA A 23 9.44 -4.63 31.85
C ALA A 23 8.23 -5.10 32.70
N LEU A 24 7.11 -5.48 32.04
CA LEU A 24 6.02 -6.29 32.60
C LEU A 24 5.39 -7.20 31.51
N PRO A 25 4.86 -8.40 31.85
CA PRO A 25 4.39 -9.38 30.87
C PRO A 25 2.92 -9.13 30.49
N ARG A 26 2.53 -9.23 29.21
CA ARG A 26 1.11 -9.30 28.78
C ARG A 26 0.92 -9.65 27.28
N SER A 27 -0.03 -10.56 27.07
CA SER A 27 -1.04 -10.67 25.99
C SER A 27 -0.67 -10.27 24.55
N ILE A 28 -0.84 -11.22 23.61
CA ILE A 28 -0.78 -10.98 22.16
C ILE A 28 -2.04 -10.20 21.74
N GLY A 29 -1.96 -8.87 21.78
CA GLY A 29 -2.90 -7.92 21.20
C GLY A 29 -2.10 -6.84 20.48
N ASP A 30 -2.61 -6.38 19.34
CA ASP A 30 -2.11 -5.33 18.45
C ASP A 30 -0.57 -5.20 18.37
N VAL A 31 -0.02 -5.82 17.32
CA VAL A 31 1.41 -5.87 17.06
C VAL A 31 1.87 -4.54 16.46
N SER A 32 2.20 -3.58 17.32
CA SER A 32 2.98 -2.41 16.93
C SER A 32 4.48 -2.72 17.01
N HIS A 33 5.16 -2.68 15.86
CA HIS A 33 6.59 -2.95 15.77
C HIS A 33 7.34 -1.74 15.21
N VAL A 34 8.08 -1.06 16.08
CA VAL A 34 9.02 0.00 15.68
C VAL A 34 10.31 -0.68 15.22
N ASN A 35 10.72 -0.47 13.97
CA ASN A 35 11.92 -1.06 13.34
C ASN A 35 11.93 -2.60 13.19
N LYS A 36 10.78 -3.25 12.98
CA LYS A 36 10.74 -4.66 12.51
C LYS A 36 10.03 -4.77 11.18
N SER A 37 10.56 -5.64 10.32
CA SER A 37 9.87 -6.02 9.09
C SER A 37 8.71 -6.95 9.45
N ILE A 38 7.53 -6.68 8.88
CA ILE A 38 6.37 -7.54 8.99
C ILE A 38 6.42 -8.50 7.82
N GLN A 39 6.41 -9.79 8.09
CA GLN A 39 6.37 -10.82 7.07
C GLN A 39 5.13 -11.69 7.26
N ILE A 40 4.31 -11.77 6.22
CA ILE A 40 3.18 -12.68 6.10
C ILE A 40 3.59 -13.78 5.15
N GLU A 41 3.50 -15.03 5.60
CA GLU A 41 3.80 -16.20 4.78
C GLU A 41 2.79 -16.37 3.63
N ASP A 42 3.15 -17.21 2.66
CA ASP A 42 2.27 -17.58 1.55
C ASP A 42 0.92 -18.12 2.03
N ALA A 43 -0.16 -17.73 1.35
CA ALA A 43 -1.55 -18.00 1.71
C ALA A 43 -1.94 -17.53 3.13
N GLY A 44 -1.10 -16.70 3.76
CA GLY A 44 -1.35 -16.11 5.06
C GLY A 44 -2.50 -15.12 5.02
N ARG A 45 -3.07 -14.85 6.20
CA ARG A 45 -4.07 -13.80 6.38
C ARG A 45 -3.62 -12.83 7.45
N ALA A 46 -3.75 -11.54 7.18
CA ALA A 46 -3.61 -10.49 8.17
C ALA A 46 -4.77 -9.51 8.07
N GLY A 47 -5.00 -8.75 9.13
CA GLY A 47 -5.90 -7.60 9.09
C GLY A 47 -5.12 -6.38 8.60
N GLU A 48 -4.99 -5.41 9.48
CA GLU A 48 -4.22 -4.19 9.30
C GLU A 48 -2.74 -4.39 9.67
N LEU A 49 -1.85 -3.91 8.81
CA LEU A 49 -0.40 -3.98 8.98
C LEU A 49 0.20 -2.58 8.97
N GLU A 50 0.72 -2.12 10.11
CA GLU A 50 1.32 -0.79 10.22
C GLU A 50 2.80 -0.88 10.61
N THR A 51 3.67 -0.12 9.94
CA THR A 51 5.08 0.01 10.36
C THR A 51 5.71 1.36 9.99
N VAL A 52 6.66 1.83 10.79
CA VAL A 52 7.45 3.05 10.52
C VAL A 52 8.91 2.68 10.37
N ASN A 53 9.54 3.10 9.27
CA ASN A 53 10.90 2.71 8.86
C ASN A 53 11.09 1.18 8.75
N GLY A 54 10.03 0.46 8.38
CA GLY A 54 10.01 -0.99 8.24
C GLY A 54 9.65 -1.44 6.82
N SER A 55 9.77 -2.75 6.56
CA SER A 55 9.25 -3.34 5.32
C SER A 55 8.13 -4.32 5.63
N ILE A 56 7.06 -4.25 4.85
CA ILE A 56 5.93 -5.18 4.91
C ILE A 56 6.07 -6.09 3.69
N GLN A 57 6.23 -7.38 3.95
CA GLN A 57 6.36 -8.42 2.93
C GLN A 57 5.20 -9.39 3.09
N VAL A 58 4.31 -9.40 2.10
CA VAL A 58 3.15 -10.27 2.04
C VAL A 58 3.44 -11.35 1.01
N GLY A 59 3.35 -12.61 1.44
CA GLY A 59 3.58 -13.77 0.59
C GLY A 59 2.57 -13.92 -0.56
N ASN A 60 2.81 -14.94 -1.38
CA ASN A 60 1.95 -15.26 -2.52
C ASN A 60 0.58 -15.75 -2.04
N ALA A 61 -0.48 -15.42 -2.77
CA ALA A 61 -1.86 -15.80 -2.45
C ALA A 61 -2.32 -15.43 -1.03
N ALA A 62 -1.60 -14.53 -0.35
CA ALA A 62 -1.96 -14.04 0.96
C ALA A 62 -3.03 -12.94 0.84
N SER A 63 -3.82 -12.78 1.91
CA SER A 63 -4.89 -11.78 1.97
C SER A 63 -4.69 -10.89 3.18
N ILE A 64 -4.59 -9.59 2.96
CA ILE A 64 -4.50 -8.60 4.02
C ILE A 64 -5.67 -7.61 3.91
N GLU A 65 -6.01 -6.92 4.99
CA GLU A 65 -7.00 -5.85 4.94
C GLU A 65 -6.32 -4.56 4.47
N SER A 66 -5.38 -4.04 5.24
CA SER A 66 -4.62 -2.83 4.87
C SER A 66 -3.15 -2.99 5.21
N ALA A 67 -2.30 -2.23 4.49
CA ALA A 67 -0.90 -2.08 4.87
C ALA A 67 -0.47 -0.63 4.72
N ASP A 68 0.12 -0.11 5.79
CA ASP A 68 0.44 1.30 5.97
C ASP A 68 1.89 1.43 6.42
N THR A 69 2.68 2.27 5.74
CA THR A 69 4.06 2.51 6.17
C THR A 69 4.62 3.89 5.86
N VAL A 70 5.49 4.38 6.74
CA VAL A 70 6.25 5.62 6.54
C VAL A 70 7.74 5.30 6.37
N ASN A 71 8.35 5.81 5.30
CA ASN A 71 9.73 5.53 4.87
C ASN A 71 10.02 4.01 4.77
N GLY A 72 9.04 3.25 4.28
CA GLY A 72 9.08 1.80 4.24
C GLY A 72 8.84 1.24 2.85
N ALA A 73 8.85 -0.09 2.74
CA ALA A 73 8.52 -0.78 1.49
C ALA A 73 7.41 -1.80 1.74
N ILE A 74 6.35 -1.74 0.95
CA ILE A 74 5.26 -2.70 0.94
C ILE A 74 5.42 -3.58 -0.30
N ARG A 75 5.53 -4.89 -0.11
CA ARG A 75 5.60 -5.87 -1.18
C ARG A 75 4.49 -6.88 -1.01
N LEU A 76 3.68 -7.00 -2.05
CA LEU A 76 2.64 -8.01 -2.17
C LEU A 76 3.10 -9.08 -3.16
N GLY A 77 3.04 -10.34 -2.74
CA GLY A 77 3.36 -11.49 -3.58
C GLY A 77 2.34 -11.72 -4.69
N ASP A 78 2.59 -12.76 -5.49
CA ASP A 78 1.75 -13.07 -6.65
C ASP A 78 0.38 -13.57 -6.21
N GLY A 79 -0.68 -13.11 -6.88
CA GLY A 79 -2.06 -13.47 -6.57
C GLY A 79 -2.52 -13.09 -5.16
N SER A 80 -1.81 -12.17 -4.49
CA SER A 80 -2.21 -11.67 -3.19
C SER A 80 -3.32 -10.62 -3.29
N HIS A 81 -4.07 -10.49 -2.22
CA HIS A 81 -5.22 -9.58 -2.13
C HIS A 81 -5.03 -8.59 -0.99
N ALA A 82 -5.30 -7.32 -1.24
CA ALA A 82 -5.41 -6.30 -0.20
C ALA A 82 -6.60 -5.39 -0.43
N ARG A 83 -7.13 -4.80 0.65
CA ARG A 83 -8.20 -3.81 0.54
C ARG A 83 -7.63 -2.46 0.16
N ALA A 84 -6.61 -1.99 0.86
CA ALA A 84 -5.96 -0.71 0.64
C ALA A 84 -4.47 -0.75 1.00
N LEU A 85 -3.65 0.07 0.34
CA LEU A 85 -2.23 0.22 0.64
C LEU A 85 -1.85 1.70 0.70
N GLU A 86 -1.16 2.12 1.75
CA GLU A 86 -0.69 3.50 1.90
C GLU A 86 0.81 3.57 2.22
N THR A 87 1.53 4.50 1.57
CA THR A 87 2.90 4.81 2.01
C THR A 87 3.38 6.24 1.79
N ILE A 88 4.16 6.75 2.72
CA ILE A 88 4.84 8.05 2.62
C ILE A 88 6.35 7.83 2.45
N ASN A 89 6.95 8.41 1.41
CA ASN A 89 8.36 8.26 1.03
C ASN A 89 8.81 6.79 0.93
N GLY A 90 7.89 5.93 0.49
CA GLY A 90 8.10 4.49 0.44
C GLY A 90 7.96 3.91 -0.96
N SER A 91 8.04 2.59 -1.06
CA SER A 91 7.79 1.88 -2.31
C SER A 91 6.72 0.82 -2.13
N ILE A 92 5.78 0.75 -3.07
CA ILE A 92 4.74 -0.27 -3.12
C ILE A 92 4.99 -1.11 -4.37
N THR A 93 5.13 -2.41 -4.19
CA THR A 93 5.28 -3.37 -5.29
C THR A 93 4.18 -4.41 -5.19
N LEU A 94 3.41 -4.55 -6.27
CA LEU A 94 2.46 -5.63 -6.45
C LEU A 94 3.05 -6.74 -7.31
N GLY A 95 2.92 -7.97 -6.86
CA GLY A 95 3.22 -9.17 -7.64
C GLY A 95 2.25 -9.34 -8.82
N ALA A 96 2.50 -10.39 -9.61
CA ALA A 96 1.65 -10.72 -10.74
C ALA A 96 0.25 -11.13 -10.26
N ARG A 97 -0.80 -10.66 -10.93
CA ARG A 97 -2.21 -10.94 -10.61
C ARG A 97 -2.63 -10.54 -9.18
N ALA A 98 -1.87 -9.67 -8.52
CA ALA A 98 -2.27 -9.13 -7.23
C ALA A 98 -3.48 -8.20 -7.42
N GLN A 99 -4.40 -8.21 -6.45
CA GLN A 99 -5.65 -7.45 -6.51
C GLN A 99 -5.81 -6.50 -5.33
N ILE A 100 -6.18 -5.26 -5.63
CA ILE A 100 -6.45 -4.23 -4.63
C ILE A 100 -7.89 -3.74 -4.77
N GLU A 101 -8.69 -3.80 -3.69
CA GLU A 101 -10.13 -3.47 -3.75
C GLU A 101 -10.40 -1.95 -3.81
N ASN A 102 -9.90 -1.19 -2.84
CA ASN A 102 -10.22 0.24 -2.69
C ASN A 102 -9.23 1.13 -3.41
N GLY A 103 -7.93 0.83 -3.33
CA GLY A 103 -6.92 1.66 -3.96
C GLY A 103 -5.56 1.66 -3.27
N ILE A 104 -4.67 2.47 -3.84
CA ILE A 104 -3.30 2.65 -3.40
C ILE A 104 -3.02 4.14 -3.31
N GLU A 105 -2.47 4.58 -2.20
CA GLU A 105 -2.08 5.96 -1.97
C GLU A 105 -0.59 6.04 -1.62
N THR A 106 0.13 6.93 -2.30
CA THR A 106 1.53 7.15 -1.98
C THR A 106 1.97 8.61 -2.16
N VAL A 107 2.92 9.05 -1.34
CA VAL A 107 3.50 10.40 -1.38
C VAL A 107 5.00 10.30 -1.51
N ASN A 108 5.59 10.90 -2.56
CA ASN A 108 7.00 10.82 -2.91
C ASN A 108 7.54 9.37 -2.97
N GLY A 109 6.68 8.45 -3.41
CA GLY A 109 6.99 7.02 -3.46
C GLY A 109 7.05 6.46 -4.87
N SER A 110 7.45 5.19 -4.96
CA SER A 110 7.37 4.43 -6.20
C SER A 110 6.29 3.36 -6.10
N LEU A 111 5.43 3.31 -7.11
CA LEU A 111 4.38 2.31 -7.23
C LEU A 111 4.70 1.42 -8.44
N ASN A 112 4.86 0.12 -8.24
CA ASN A 112 5.14 -0.85 -9.29
C ASN A 112 4.06 -1.93 -9.31
N LEU A 113 3.30 -1.98 -10.40
CA LEU A 113 2.28 -3.00 -10.62
C LEU A 113 2.84 -4.12 -11.49
N GLY A 114 2.80 -5.34 -10.96
CA GLY A 114 3.16 -6.56 -11.65
C GLY A 114 2.27 -6.88 -12.86
N ASP A 115 2.63 -7.93 -13.58
CA ASP A 115 1.86 -8.39 -14.75
C ASP A 115 0.45 -8.80 -14.32
N ASP A 116 -0.56 -8.37 -15.07
CA ASP A 116 -1.98 -8.65 -14.76
C ASP A 116 -2.44 -8.19 -13.35
N ALA A 117 -1.69 -7.30 -12.69
CA ALA A 117 -2.12 -6.75 -11.41
C ALA A 117 -3.32 -5.81 -11.60
N GLU A 118 -4.28 -5.86 -10.69
CA GLU A 118 -5.54 -5.14 -10.79
C GLU A 118 -5.79 -4.29 -9.54
N VAL A 119 -6.01 -3.00 -9.75
CA VAL A 119 -6.48 -2.07 -8.72
C VAL A 119 -7.88 -1.67 -9.09
N LEU A 120 -8.89 -2.18 -8.37
CA LEU A 120 -10.29 -1.95 -8.67
C LEU A 120 -10.72 -0.50 -8.40
N GLY A 121 -10.13 0.13 -7.37
CA GLY A 121 -10.32 1.55 -7.10
C GLY A 121 -9.21 2.42 -7.67
N SER A 122 -8.74 3.41 -6.91
CA SER A 122 -7.82 4.45 -7.40
C SER A 122 -6.36 4.16 -7.06
N ALA A 123 -5.44 4.59 -7.91
CA ALA A 123 -4.02 4.67 -7.58
C ALA A 123 -3.57 6.14 -7.61
N GLU A 124 -3.24 6.68 -6.44
CA GLU A 124 -2.78 8.05 -6.26
C GLU A 124 -1.31 8.06 -5.85
N ASN A 125 -0.50 8.85 -6.56
CA ASN A 125 0.88 9.11 -6.21
C ASN A 125 1.13 10.61 -6.28
N VAL A 126 1.63 11.22 -5.21
CA VAL A 126 2.02 12.64 -5.20
C VAL A 126 3.52 12.76 -5.35
N ASN A 127 3.99 13.31 -6.48
CA ASN A 127 5.41 13.58 -6.72
C ASN A 127 6.30 12.32 -6.64
N GLY A 128 5.84 11.25 -7.27
CA GLY A 128 6.56 9.99 -7.37
C GLY A 128 6.45 9.37 -8.76
N SER A 129 6.80 8.09 -8.84
CA SER A 129 6.75 7.31 -10.09
C SER A 129 5.73 6.19 -9.98
N ILE A 130 4.98 5.97 -11.06
CA ILE A 130 4.09 4.82 -11.22
C ILE A 130 4.59 4.02 -12.42
N VAL A 131 4.92 2.75 -12.20
CA VAL A 131 5.34 1.79 -13.21
C VAL A 131 4.27 0.73 -13.35
N LEU A 132 3.77 0.57 -14.58
CA LEU A 132 2.76 -0.43 -14.92
C LEU A 132 3.37 -1.45 -15.88
N LYS A 133 3.44 -2.70 -15.45
CA LYS A 133 3.80 -3.83 -16.32
C LYS A 133 2.66 -4.17 -17.30
N PRO A 134 2.93 -4.98 -18.33
CA PRO A 134 1.92 -5.38 -19.30
C PRO A 134 0.65 -5.92 -18.65
N ARG A 135 -0.51 -5.50 -19.17
CA ARG A 135 -1.86 -5.90 -18.73
C ARG A 135 -2.23 -5.49 -17.30
N ALA A 136 -1.42 -4.71 -16.59
CA ALA A 136 -1.83 -4.13 -15.32
C ALA A 136 -2.99 -3.14 -15.53
N HIS A 137 -3.98 -3.16 -14.62
CA HIS A 137 -5.18 -2.34 -14.70
C HIS A 137 -5.41 -1.53 -13.42
N VAL A 138 -5.86 -0.29 -13.59
CA VAL A 138 -6.26 0.60 -12.49
C VAL A 138 -7.61 1.21 -12.85
N GLY A 139 -8.64 0.92 -12.07
CA GLY A 139 -10.03 1.28 -12.34
C GLY A 139 -10.40 2.74 -12.05
N GLY A 140 -9.60 3.44 -11.23
CA GLY A 140 -9.88 4.79 -10.74
C GLY A 140 -9.13 5.93 -11.44
N THR A 141 -9.56 7.17 -11.16
CA THR A 141 -8.96 8.40 -11.70
C THR A 141 -7.60 8.69 -11.05
N SER A 142 -6.50 8.39 -11.73
CA SER A 142 -5.18 8.87 -11.32
C SER A 142 -5.11 10.40 -11.47
N ARG A 143 -4.92 11.12 -10.38
CA ARG A 143 -4.66 12.57 -10.41
C ARG A 143 -3.63 12.90 -9.33
N ARG A 144 -2.45 13.37 -9.74
CA ARG A 144 -1.62 14.48 -9.19
C ARG A 144 -0.16 14.28 -9.63
N ARG A 145 0.36 15.14 -10.51
CA ARG A 145 1.80 15.36 -10.82
C ARG A 145 2.75 14.17 -10.53
N ALA A 146 2.49 13.02 -11.15
CA ALA A 146 3.32 11.82 -11.09
C ALA A 146 3.74 11.43 -12.51
N GLU A 147 4.96 10.93 -12.66
CA GLU A 147 5.42 10.37 -13.92
C GLU A 147 4.90 8.94 -14.03
N ILE A 148 3.99 8.69 -14.98
CA ILE A 148 3.44 7.36 -15.26
C ILE A 148 4.26 6.73 -16.39
N THR A 149 5.05 5.72 -16.07
CA THR A 149 5.78 4.91 -17.05
C THR A 149 5.00 3.63 -17.33
N CYS A 150 4.57 3.49 -18.58
CA CYS A 150 3.81 2.34 -19.05
C CYS A 150 4.67 1.49 -19.98
N ALA A 151 4.82 0.19 -19.67
CA ALA A 151 5.50 -0.74 -20.58
C ALA A 151 4.58 -1.23 -21.71
N ASP A 152 3.27 -1.35 -21.46
CA ASP A 152 2.27 -1.75 -22.47
C ASP A 152 0.84 -1.37 -21.97
N CYS A 153 0.42 -0.13 -22.23
CA CYS A 153 -0.86 0.44 -21.76
C CYS A 153 -2.07 -0.10 -22.58
N ALA A 154 -2.39 -1.39 -22.53
CA ALA A 154 -3.55 -1.94 -23.28
C ALA A 154 -4.94 -1.72 -22.60
N GLY A 155 -4.98 -1.05 -21.44
CA GLY A 155 -6.23 -0.88 -20.66
C GLY A 155 -6.40 0.46 -19.96
N LEU A 156 -5.52 1.44 -20.22
CA LEU A 156 -5.63 2.78 -19.63
C LEU A 156 -6.55 3.63 -20.50
N SER A 157 -7.85 3.57 -20.21
CA SER A 157 -8.83 4.37 -20.94
C SER A 157 -8.63 5.89 -20.77
N PHE A 158 -7.81 6.37 -19.81
CA PHE A 158 -7.79 7.82 -19.48
C PHE A 158 -6.45 8.44 -19.05
N ALA A 159 -5.32 7.72 -18.98
CA ALA A 159 -4.08 8.29 -18.42
C ALA A 159 -3.06 8.79 -19.46
N CYS A 160 -3.25 8.50 -20.75
CA CYS A 160 -2.39 9.00 -21.81
C CYS A 160 -3.18 9.97 -22.71
N LYS A 161 -3.34 11.21 -22.23
CA LYS A 161 -3.65 12.34 -23.11
C LYS A 161 -2.99 13.60 -22.61
#